data_AF-A0A7Y5MTD4-F1
#
_entry.id   AF-A0A7Y5MTD4-F1
#
_cell.length_a   1.000
_cell.length_b   1.000
_cell.length_c   1.000
_cell.angle_alpha   90.00
_cell.angle_beta   90.00
_cell.angle_gamma   90.00
#
_symmetry.space_group_name_H-M   'P 1'
#
loop_
_entity.id
_entity.type
_entity.pdbx_description
1 polymer ?
#
loop_
_entity_poly.entity_id
_entity_poly.type
_entity_poly.pdbx_seq_one_letter_code
_entity_poly.pdbx_strand_id
1 'polypeptide(L)'
;MKIHEAIELLLAEESITNIDEFIGRVRDISKTKKKKEALWEDIEEYLLENAITDVAINLDTHELVYRDKLFEETAFRVNLTEAEYAAKKLYIGHRMIPYVHPAIAQEEYQFQDAAGNSIPVVREKMNAEEGFIYASLLPPYAMDDEIVDLQNNQISLLALDLSTWIKENELGREDQILFAPVDYYENIYQIEPVRRKEIAAQQLLIQRRDELLTNSIEEVLLDIDEVIPADITLFWAFALGDPKLPELPGTPLGPLLNASEDLQIFFDAGFAHIQMKDYYDELFDSAMEDMEAMSPEDMGKAKDLDGIFRELGSSFTPEFVNAKFVLQLHERQQIDTAEVINILFKSGTEPFYNKKQEKNFHKAFNELAETVAKDWATKRLPMPVLSMLKKTIQFKIEFIGLLREIDHRLTSPEDFDFSMLMHLQPVDMMLDQLLALLADKSNEISNQDVKGLALQVEKARAYFLEAKKDILDNM
;
A
#
# COMPACT_ATOMS: atom_id res chain seq x y z
N MET A 1 -28.16 -6.33 -20.94
CA MET A 1 -27.15 -6.37 -19.88
C MET A 1 -26.22 -5.20 -20.14
N LYS A 2 -25.88 -4.45 -19.10
CA LYS A 2 -24.85 -3.41 -19.25
C LYS A 2 -23.50 -4.08 -19.50
N ILE A 3 -22.52 -3.32 -19.99
CA ILE A 3 -21.17 -3.84 -20.25
C ILE A 3 -20.56 -4.37 -18.94
N HIS A 4 -20.64 -3.59 -17.86
CA HIS A 4 -20.10 -3.96 -16.54
C HIS A 4 -20.71 -5.26 -15.99
N GLU A 5 -22.04 -5.40 -16.04
CA GLU A 5 -22.74 -6.64 -15.67
C GLU A 5 -22.29 -7.86 -16.51
N ALA A 6 -21.91 -7.64 -17.78
CA ALA A 6 -21.41 -8.70 -18.65
C ALA A 6 -19.96 -9.07 -18.33
N ILE A 7 -19.13 -8.09 -17.94
CA ILE A 7 -17.76 -8.30 -17.48
C ILE A 7 -17.78 -9.11 -16.18
N GLU A 8 -18.54 -8.65 -15.19
CA GLU A 8 -18.71 -9.32 -13.88
C GLU A 8 -19.14 -10.78 -14.06
N LEU A 9 -20.16 -11.02 -14.89
CA LEU A 9 -20.64 -12.36 -15.21
C LEU A 9 -19.54 -13.25 -15.79
N LEU A 10 -18.74 -12.73 -16.72
CA LEU A 10 -17.71 -13.51 -17.42
C LEU A 10 -16.46 -13.73 -16.58
N LEU A 11 -16.06 -12.77 -15.75
CA LEU A 11 -14.97 -12.96 -14.80
C LEU A 11 -15.32 -14.05 -13.79
N ALA A 12 -16.57 -14.08 -13.31
CA ALA A 12 -17.06 -15.13 -12.41
C ALA A 12 -17.15 -16.53 -13.06
N GLU A 13 -17.07 -16.63 -14.39
CA GLU A 13 -16.99 -17.93 -15.08
C GLU A 13 -15.57 -18.53 -15.03
N GLU A 14 -14.52 -17.70 -14.83
CA GLU A 14 -13.09 -18.06 -14.73
C GLU A 14 -12.56 -19.05 -15.79
N SER A 15 -13.25 -19.12 -16.94
CA SER A 15 -13.00 -20.12 -17.98
C SER A 15 -12.47 -19.51 -19.27
N ILE A 16 -12.58 -18.20 -19.42
CA ILE A 16 -12.08 -17.47 -20.59
C ILE A 16 -10.77 -16.82 -20.20
N THR A 17 -9.68 -17.39 -20.72
CA THR A 17 -8.33 -16.86 -20.52
C THR A 17 -7.85 -16.03 -21.69
N ASN A 18 -8.42 -16.17 -22.90
CA ASN A 18 -7.98 -15.34 -24.03
C ASN A 18 -8.69 -13.98 -24.04
N ILE A 19 -7.92 -12.88 -24.10
CA ILE A 19 -8.46 -11.51 -24.07
C ILE A 19 -9.43 -11.24 -25.24
N ASP A 20 -9.09 -11.70 -26.45
CA ASP A 20 -9.92 -11.44 -27.64
C ASP A 20 -11.25 -12.19 -27.59
N GLU A 21 -11.23 -13.42 -27.08
CA GLU A 21 -12.43 -14.18 -26.79
C GLU A 21 -13.27 -13.49 -25.71
N PHE A 22 -12.64 -13.03 -24.62
CA PHE A 22 -13.30 -12.32 -23.54
C PHE A 22 -14.02 -11.06 -24.06
N ILE A 23 -13.32 -10.19 -24.81
CA ILE A 23 -13.92 -9.00 -25.43
C ILE A 23 -15.07 -9.39 -26.36
N GLY A 24 -14.92 -10.47 -27.14
CA GLY A 24 -15.97 -10.98 -28.02
C GLY A 24 -17.22 -11.40 -27.25
N ARG A 25 -17.05 -12.11 -26.13
CA ARG A 25 -18.13 -12.59 -25.27
C ARG A 25 -18.81 -11.45 -24.52
N VAL A 26 -18.06 -10.49 -23.99
CA VAL A 26 -18.61 -9.25 -23.40
C VAL A 26 -19.48 -8.54 -24.43
N ARG A 27 -19.01 -8.44 -25.69
CA ARG A 27 -19.77 -7.81 -26.77
C ARG A 27 -21.09 -8.53 -27.04
N ASP A 28 -21.07 -9.86 -27.14
CA ASP A 28 -22.24 -10.67 -27.45
C ASP A 28 -23.30 -10.60 -26.33
N ILE A 29 -22.87 -10.63 -25.07
CA ILE A 29 -23.72 -10.62 -23.89
C ILE A 29 -24.33 -9.22 -23.66
N SER A 30 -23.49 -8.18 -23.72
CA SER A 30 -23.93 -6.78 -23.55
C SER A 30 -24.71 -6.26 -24.78
N LYS A 31 -24.57 -6.91 -25.94
CA LYS A 31 -25.10 -6.48 -27.25
C LYS A 31 -24.61 -5.10 -27.66
N THR A 32 -23.44 -4.69 -27.17
CA THR A 32 -22.83 -3.40 -27.54
C THR A 32 -22.37 -3.41 -29.00
N LYS A 33 -22.35 -2.22 -29.61
CA LYS A 33 -21.79 -1.99 -30.96
C LYS A 33 -20.42 -1.32 -30.91
N LYS A 34 -19.83 -1.17 -29.71
CA LYS A 34 -18.49 -0.63 -29.53
C LYS A 34 -17.47 -1.49 -30.31
N LYS A 35 -16.48 -0.81 -30.88
CA LYS A 35 -15.32 -1.47 -31.51
C LYS A 35 -14.49 -2.19 -30.44
N LYS A 36 -13.56 -3.05 -30.86
CA LYS A 36 -12.74 -3.84 -29.95
C LYS A 36 -11.97 -2.95 -28.98
N GLU A 37 -11.32 -1.92 -29.50
CA GLU A 37 -10.45 -1.01 -28.74
C GLU A 37 -11.26 -0.24 -27.68
N ALA A 38 -12.37 0.39 -28.08
CA ALA A 38 -13.24 1.11 -27.16
C ALA A 38 -14.01 0.22 -26.17
N LEU A 39 -14.10 -1.09 -26.44
CA LEU A 39 -14.66 -2.05 -25.49
C LEU A 39 -13.58 -2.58 -24.54
N TRP A 40 -12.33 -2.67 -25.00
CA TRP A 40 -11.19 -2.97 -24.16
C TRP A 40 -10.95 -1.87 -23.13
N GLU A 41 -11.01 -0.59 -23.54
CA GLU A 41 -10.94 0.55 -22.62
C GLU A 41 -12.00 0.45 -21.51
N ASP A 42 -13.26 0.10 -21.85
CA ASP A 42 -14.31 -0.11 -20.83
C ASP A 42 -14.02 -1.29 -19.89
N ILE A 43 -13.33 -2.33 -20.38
CA ILE A 43 -12.99 -3.52 -19.59
C ILE A 43 -11.84 -3.20 -18.64
N GLU A 44 -10.80 -2.54 -19.14
CA GLU A 44 -9.66 -2.07 -18.37
C GLU A 44 -10.10 -1.08 -17.29
N GLU A 45 -10.92 -0.08 -17.65
CA GLU A 45 -11.53 0.86 -16.70
C GLU A 45 -12.34 0.11 -15.63
N TYR A 46 -13.14 -0.89 -16.01
CA TYR A 46 -13.90 -1.69 -15.06
C TYR A 46 -13.01 -2.48 -14.08
N LEU A 47 -11.94 -3.12 -14.56
CA LEU A 47 -11.02 -3.90 -13.71
C LEU A 47 -10.32 -2.99 -12.68
N LEU A 48 -9.90 -1.80 -13.11
CA LEU A 48 -9.29 -0.79 -12.25
C LEU A 48 -10.29 -0.20 -11.25
N GLU A 49 -11.46 0.26 -11.71
CA GLU A 49 -12.49 0.88 -10.87
C GLU A 49 -13.02 -0.05 -9.77
N ASN A 50 -13.06 -1.35 -10.03
CA ASN A 50 -13.57 -2.35 -9.08
C ASN A 50 -12.45 -3.03 -8.28
N ALA A 51 -11.19 -2.59 -8.45
CA ALA A 51 -10.02 -3.11 -7.76
C ALA A 51 -9.96 -4.65 -7.79
N ILE A 52 -10.15 -5.24 -8.96
CA ILE A 52 -10.14 -6.70 -9.13
C ILE A 52 -8.70 -7.21 -8.96
N THR A 53 -8.41 -7.82 -7.81
CA THR A 53 -7.08 -8.31 -7.39
C THR A 53 -6.77 -9.76 -7.78
N ASP A 54 -7.76 -10.45 -8.35
CA ASP A 54 -7.71 -11.89 -8.69
C ASP A 54 -7.35 -12.18 -10.14
N VAL A 55 -7.25 -11.13 -10.96
CA VAL A 55 -6.98 -11.26 -12.39
C VAL A 55 -5.79 -10.38 -12.76
N ALA A 56 -4.80 -10.99 -13.42
CA ALA A 56 -3.72 -10.28 -14.07
C ALA A 56 -3.95 -10.28 -15.59
N ILE A 57 -3.60 -9.18 -16.24
CA ILE A 57 -3.70 -9.04 -17.69
C ILE A 57 -2.31 -9.16 -18.29
N ASN A 58 -2.04 -10.26 -19.01
CA ASN A 58 -0.80 -10.42 -19.74
C ASN A 58 -1.00 -9.94 -21.19
N LEU A 59 -0.55 -8.70 -21.46
CA LEU A 59 -0.66 -8.11 -22.79
C LEU A 59 0.27 -8.76 -23.81
N ASP A 60 1.41 -9.30 -23.37
CA ASP A 60 2.37 -9.98 -24.25
C ASP A 60 1.84 -11.31 -24.77
N THR A 61 1.16 -12.09 -23.92
CA THR A 61 0.54 -13.36 -24.32
C THR A 61 -0.92 -13.21 -24.74
N HIS A 62 -1.52 -12.02 -24.58
CA HIS A 62 -2.94 -11.75 -24.80
C HIS A 62 -3.88 -12.61 -23.94
N GLU A 63 -3.52 -12.80 -22.66
CA GLU A 63 -4.23 -13.66 -21.71
C GLU A 63 -4.69 -12.94 -20.43
N LEU A 64 -5.83 -13.37 -19.91
CA LEU A 64 -6.30 -13.15 -18.55
C LEU A 64 -5.84 -14.32 -17.69
N VAL A 65 -5.05 -14.02 -16.67
CA VAL A 65 -4.53 -15.00 -15.73
C VAL A 65 -5.27 -14.86 -14.41
N TYR A 66 -6.03 -15.89 -14.03
CA TYR A 66 -6.77 -15.94 -12.78
C TYR A 66 -5.87 -16.51 -11.68
N ARG A 67 -5.85 -15.86 -10.50
CA ARG A 67 -5.02 -16.25 -9.35
C ARG A 67 -5.22 -17.71 -8.97
N ASP A 68 -6.48 -18.13 -8.83
CA ASP A 68 -6.82 -19.49 -8.42
C ASP A 68 -6.32 -20.53 -9.43
N LYS A 69 -6.44 -20.25 -10.74
CA LYS A 69 -5.93 -21.13 -11.80
C LYS A 69 -4.41 -21.17 -11.86
N LEU A 70 -3.75 -20.07 -11.52
CA LEU A 70 -2.29 -20.02 -11.47
C LEU A 70 -1.75 -20.84 -10.30
N PHE A 71 -2.43 -20.81 -9.15
CA PHE A 71 -1.94 -21.40 -7.92
C PHE A 71 -2.60 -22.74 -7.52
N GLU A 72 -3.60 -23.24 -8.25
CA GLU A 72 -4.31 -24.50 -7.92
C GLU A 72 -3.40 -25.74 -7.83
N GLU A 73 -2.28 -25.75 -8.55
CA GLU A 73 -1.27 -26.81 -8.50
C GLU A 73 0.10 -26.34 -7.96
N THR A 74 0.20 -25.08 -7.50
CA THR A 74 1.48 -24.49 -7.12
C THR A 74 1.89 -24.87 -5.71
N ALA A 75 3.03 -25.54 -5.58
CA ALA A 75 3.64 -25.84 -4.30
C ALA A 75 4.69 -24.80 -3.92
N PHE A 76 4.74 -24.44 -2.63
CA PHE A 76 5.64 -23.40 -2.14
C PHE A 76 6.28 -23.76 -0.81
N ARG A 77 7.39 -23.10 -0.49
CA ARG A 77 8.21 -23.43 0.68
C ARG A 77 8.11 -22.36 1.73
N VAL A 78 8.10 -22.82 2.98
CA VAL A 78 8.16 -21.98 4.17
C VAL A 78 9.31 -22.45 5.05
N ASN A 79 10.04 -21.49 5.61
CA ASN A 79 11.00 -21.72 6.68
C ASN A 79 10.40 -21.36 8.03
N LEU A 80 10.74 -22.15 9.06
CA LEU A 80 10.47 -21.77 10.44
C LEU A 80 11.50 -20.73 10.89
N THR A 81 11.05 -19.71 11.61
CA THR A 81 11.97 -18.86 12.38
C THR A 81 12.56 -19.63 13.54
N GLU A 82 13.60 -19.08 14.16
CA GLU A 82 14.18 -19.64 15.38
C GLU A 82 13.16 -19.82 16.50
N ALA A 83 12.31 -18.81 16.69
CA ALA A 83 11.26 -18.82 17.69
C ALA A 83 10.20 -19.90 17.39
N GLU A 84 9.79 -20.02 16.13
CA GLU A 84 8.84 -21.01 15.65
C GLU A 84 9.34 -22.44 15.80
N TYR A 85 10.59 -22.71 15.40
CA TYR A 85 11.21 -24.03 15.55
C TYR A 85 11.31 -24.42 17.02
N ALA A 86 11.70 -23.50 17.90
CA ALA A 86 11.75 -23.74 19.35
C ALA A 86 10.35 -23.99 19.94
N ALA A 87 9.34 -23.25 19.50
CA ALA A 87 7.96 -23.39 19.93
C ALA A 87 7.23 -24.59 19.28
N LYS A 88 7.81 -25.17 18.22
CA LYS A 88 7.22 -26.19 17.34
C LYS A 88 5.90 -25.73 16.72
N LYS A 89 5.88 -24.48 16.27
CA LYS A 89 4.71 -23.85 15.65
C LYS A 89 5.10 -23.11 14.39
N LEU A 90 4.18 -22.98 13.46
CA LEU A 90 4.31 -22.13 12.28
C LEU A 90 3.18 -21.12 12.29
N TYR A 91 3.48 -19.83 12.39
CA TYR A 91 2.46 -18.79 12.25
C TYR A 91 2.12 -18.62 10.77
N ILE A 92 0.84 -18.63 10.45
CA ILE A 92 0.35 -18.60 9.06
C ILE A 92 0.62 -17.21 8.48
N GLY A 93 -0.06 -16.17 9.01
CA GLY A 93 0.24 -14.78 8.66
C GLY A 93 0.26 -14.54 7.15
N HIS A 94 1.24 -13.79 6.65
CA HIS A 94 1.41 -13.52 5.22
C HIS A 94 2.00 -14.67 4.40
N ARG A 95 2.33 -15.82 5.01
CA ARG A 95 3.10 -16.89 4.34
C ARG A 95 2.36 -17.61 3.22
N MET A 96 1.04 -17.44 3.16
CA MET A 96 0.19 -17.98 2.10
C MET A 96 0.08 -17.02 0.90
N ILE A 97 0.58 -15.78 1.01
CA ILE A 97 0.58 -14.79 -0.08
C ILE A 97 1.76 -15.08 -1.03
N PRO A 98 1.58 -14.98 -2.37
CA PRO A 98 0.35 -14.67 -3.10
C PRO A 98 -0.51 -15.91 -3.44
N TYR A 99 -0.07 -17.10 -3.02
CA TYR A 99 -0.62 -18.40 -3.40
C TYR A 99 -2.10 -18.57 -3.04
N VAL A 100 -2.58 -17.92 -1.99
CA VAL A 100 -3.97 -17.88 -1.57
C VAL A 100 -4.43 -16.43 -1.59
N HIS A 101 -5.65 -16.18 -2.07
CA HIS A 101 -6.19 -14.83 -2.08
C HIS A 101 -6.30 -14.29 -0.64
N PRO A 102 -5.78 -13.07 -0.34
CA PRO A 102 -5.70 -12.61 1.04
C PRO A 102 -7.06 -12.35 1.71
N ALA A 103 -8.15 -12.22 0.95
CA ALA A 103 -9.50 -12.08 1.51
C ALA A 103 -10.11 -13.41 2.02
N ILE A 104 -9.48 -14.56 1.73
CA ILE A 104 -9.90 -15.84 2.32
C ILE A 104 -9.47 -15.86 3.79
N ALA A 105 -10.44 -16.10 4.68
CA ALA A 105 -10.17 -16.12 6.11
C ALA A 105 -9.22 -17.28 6.46
N GLN A 106 -8.20 -16.99 7.26
CA GLN A 106 -7.17 -18.00 7.58
C GLN A 106 -7.73 -19.18 8.40
N GLU A 107 -8.88 -19.01 9.03
CA GLU A 107 -9.65 -20.04 9.74
C GLU A 107 -10.19 -21.12 8.81
N GLU A 108 -10.36 -20.80 7.53
CA GLU A 108 -10.87 -21.73 6.51
C GLU A 108 -9.77 -22.69 6.03
N TYR A 109 -8.50 -22.38 6.31
CA TYR A 109 -7.37 -23.20 5.89
C TYR A 109 -7.32 -24.52 6.66
N GLN A 110 -7.18 -25.60 5.92
CA GLN A 110 -7.05 -26.95 6.45
C GLN A 110 -5.69 -27.52 6.07
N PHE A 111 -4.94 -27.99 7.06
CA PHE A 111 -3.60 -28.54 6.85
C PHE A 111 -3.58 -30.01 7.22
N GLN A 112 -2.90 -30.80 6.40
CA GLN A 112 -2.72 -32.24 6.63
C GLN A 112 -1.29 -32.70 6.34
N ASP A 113 -0.89 -33.82 6.93
CA ASP A 113 0.36 -34.48 6.59
C ASP A 113 0.22 -35.35 5.33
N ALA A 114 1.32 -35.95 4.88
CA ALA A 114 1.34 -36.86 3.72
C ALA A 114 0.49 -38.14 3.86
N ALA A 115 0.05 -38.47 5.09
CA ALA A 115 -0.87 -39.58 5.35
C ALA A 115 -2.34 -39.12 5.44
N GLY A 116 -2.62 -37.82 5.25
CA GLY A 116 -3.95 -37.23 5.35
C GLY A 116 -4.41 -36.96 6.78
N ASN A 117 -3.52 -37.00 7.78
CA ASN A 117 -3.88 -36.62 9.14
C ASN A 117 -3.85 -35.10 9.28
N SER A 118 -4.89 -34.54 9.89
CA SER A 118 -5.00 -33.10 10.11
C SER A 118 -3.91 -32.57 11.06
N ILE A 119 -3.33 -31.44 10.69
CA ILE A 119 -2.42 -30.64 11.52
C ILE A 119 -3.28 -29.59 12.26
N PRO A 120 -3.27 -29.55 13.60
CA PRO A 120 -4.10 -28.61 14.34
C PRO A 120 -3.71 -27.16 14.09
N VAL A 121 -4.72 -26.31 13.88
CA VAL A 121 -4.58 -24.85 13.83
C VAL A 121 -4.99 -24.28 15.19
N VAL A 122 -4.16 -23.42 15.76
CA VAL A 122 -4.39 -22.76 17.06
C VAL A 122 -4.26 -21.25 16.92
N ARG A 123 -5.06 -20.50 17.70
CA ARG A 123 -4.96 -19.04 17.77
C ARG A 123 -4.11 -18.63 18.96
N GLU A 124 -3.08 -17.82 18.73
CA GLU A 124 -2.17 -17.36 19.77
C GLU A 124 -2.12 -15.83 19.82
N LYS A 125 -2.05 -15.29 21.05
CA LYS A 125 -1.81 -13.87 21.27
C LYS A 125 -0.35 -13.67 21.67
N MET A 126 0.32 -12.73 21.02
CA MET A 126 1.70 -12.35 21.32
C MET A 126 1.87 -10.84 21.29
N ASN A 127 3.06 -10.36 21.66
CA ASN A 127 3.38 -8.95 21.56
C ASN A 127 3.37 -8.52 20.08
N ALA A 128 2.81 -7.35 19.77
CA ALA A 128 2.73 -6.84 18.41
C ALA A 128 4.12 -6.70 17.74
N GLU A 129 5.16 -6.31 18.48
CA GLU A 129 6.54 -6.20 17.96
C GLU A 129 7.09 -7.56 17.53
N GLU A 130 6.80 -8.61 18.28
CA GLU A 130 7.25 -9.98 17.99
C GLU A 130 6.47 -10.59 16.83
N GLY A 131 5.16 -10.30 16.74
CA GLY A 131 4.30 -10.86 15.71
C GLY A 131 4.29 -10.09 14.40
N PHE A 132 4.83 -8.86 14.37
CA PHE A 132 4.82 -8.00 13.18
C PHE A 132 5.45 -8.69 11.97
N ILE A 133 6.53 -9.45 12.16
CA ILE A 133 7.21 -10.18 11.07
C ILE A 133 6.33 -11.20 10.34
N TYR A 134 5.23 -11.65 10.95
CA TYR A 134 4.29 -12.59 10.37
C TYR A 134 3.07 -11.91 9.74
N ALA A 135 2.77 -10.67 10.13
CA ALA A 135 1.61 -9.92 9.63
C ALA A 135 1.97 -8.79 8.68
N SER A 136 3.26 -8.42 8.57
CA SER A 136 3.70 -7.22 7.87
C SER A 136 3.25 -7.15 6.41
N LEU A 137 3.26 -8.28 5.68
CA LEU A 137 2.83 -8.32 4.27
C LEU A 137 1.33 -8.62 4.10
N LEU A 138 0.54 -8.72 5.18
CA LEU A 138 -0.90 -8.89 5.05
C LEU A 138 -1.54 -7.55 4.65
N PRO A 139 -2.32 -7.50 3.58
CA PRO A 139 -3.06 -6.29 3.25
C PRO A 139 -4.20 -6.05 4.25
N PRO A 140 -4.69 -4.81 4.43
CA PRO A 140 -5.79 -4.48 5.35
C PRO A 140 -7.06 -5.30 5.15
N TYR A 141 -7.37 -5.68 3.91
CA TYR A 141 -8.55 -6.51 3.60
C TYR A 141 -8.37 -7.99 3.97
N ALA A 142 -7.16 -8.41 4.35
CA ALA A 142 -6.89 -9.71 4.96
C ALA A 142 -6.87 -9.65 6.50
N MET A 143 -6.98 -8.45 7.09
CA MET A 143 -6.96 -8.27 8.53
C MET A 143 -8.37 -8.18 9.10
N ASP A 144 -8.75 -9.18 9.90
CA ASP A 144 -9.93 -9.06 10.75
C ASP A 144 -9.69 -8.08 11.90
N ASP A 145 -10.75 -7.40 12.34
CA ASP A 145 -10.74 -6.49 13.51
C ASP A 145 -10.17 -7.14 14.79
N GLU A 146 -10.18 -8.47 14.87
CA GLU A 146 -9.67 -9.24 16.02
C GLU A 146 -8.16 -9.53 15.98
N ILE A 147 -7.48 -9.25 14.86
CA ILE A 147 -6.05 -9.56 14.72
C ILE A 147 -5.19 -8.61 15.56
N VAL A 148 -5.51 -7.32 15.62
CA VAL A 148 -4.67 -6.33 16.33
C VAL A 148 -5.42 -5.71 17.51
N ASP A 149 -4.96 -6.01 18.72
CA ASP A 149 -5.41 -5.33 19.94
C ASP A 149 -4.48 -4.14 20.24
N LEU A 150 -4.85 -2.99 19.69
CA LEU A 150 -4.12 -1.72 19.89
C LEU A 150 -4.09 -1.27 21.36
N GLN A 151 -5.04 -1.70 22.21
CA GLN A 151 -5.08 -1.29 23.61
C GLN A 151 -4.02 -2.02 24.44
N ASN A 152 -3.82 -3.30 24.14
CA ASN A 152 -2.88 -4.15 24.87
C ASN A 152 -1.54 -4.35 24.14
N ASN A 153 -1.37 -3.75 22.95
CA ASN A 153 -0.21 -3.94 22.08
C ASN A 153 0.02 -5.42 21.76
N GLN A 154 -1.06 -6.14 21.44
CA GLN A 154 -1.03 -7.56 21.13
C GLN A 154 -1.52 -7.80 19.71
N ILE A 155 -0.97 -8.85 19.10
CA ILE A 155 -1.46 -9.40 17.85
C ILE A 155 -1.91 -10.85 18.07
N SER A 156 -3.06 -11.20 17.49
CA SER A 156 -3.65 -12.52 17.50
C SER A 156 -3.44 -13.18 16.15
N LEU A 157 -2.64 -14.25 16.10
CA LEU A 157 -2.31 -14.95 14.86
C LEU A 157 -2.73 -16.42 14.93
N LEU A 158 -3.11 -17.00 13.79
CA LEU A 158 -3.25 -18.44 13.66
C LEU A 158 -1.88 -19.09 13.44
N ALA A 159 -1.71 -20.26 14.03
CA ALA A 159 -0.50 -21.06 13.94
C ALA A 159 -0.83 -22.54 13.77
N LEU A 160 0.01 -23.26 13.02
CA LEU A 160 0.01 -24.71 13.00
C LEU A 160 0.74 -25.24 14.23
N ASP A 161 0.12 -26.12 15.00
CA ASP A 161 0.81 -26.90 16.03
C ASP A 161 1.56 -28.05 15.37
N LEU A 162 2.86 -27.86 15.16
CA LEU A 162 3.75 -28.82 14.52
C LEU A 162 4.42 -29.76 15.53
N SER A 163 4.01 -29.75 16.80
CA SER A 163 4.68 -30.49 17.88
C SER A 163 4.82 -31.99 17.60
N THR A 164 3.72 -32.61 17.14
CA THR A 164 3.69 -34.04 16.78
C THR A 164 4.39 -34.27 15.45
N TRP A 165 4.07 -33.45 14.45
CA TRP A 165 4.57 -33.60 13.08
C TRP A 165 6.10 -33.46 12.98
N ILE A 166 6.70 -32.46 13.64
CA ILE A 166 8.17 -32.29 13.71
C ILE A 166 8.84 -33.51 14.33
N LYS A 167 8.22 -34.11 15.36
CA LYS A 167 8.78 -35.27 16.05
C LYS A 167 8.76 -36.52 15.17
N GLU A 168 7.65 -36.75 14.48
CA GLU A 168 7.46 -37.91 13.61
C GLU A 168 8.30 -37.83 12.34
N ASN A 169 8.44 -36.61 11.80
CA ASN A 169 9.23 -36.35 10.61
C ASN A 169 10.67 -35.96 10.93
N GLU A 170 11.12 -35.95 12.19
CA GLU A 170 12.48 -35.52 12.58
C GLU A 170 12.95 -34.23 11.87
N LEU A 171 12.08 -33.21 11.77
CA LEU A 171 12.38 -31.97 11.03
C LEU A 171 13.55 -31.23 11.70
N GLY A 172 14.61 -30.95 10.95
CA GLY A 172 15.75 -30.17 11.41
C GLY A 172 15.52 -28.67 11.29
N ARG A 173 16.35 -27.88 11.99
CA ARG A 173 16.30 -26.40 11.97
C ARG A 173 16.54 -25.79 10.59
N GLU A 174 17.34 -26.44 9.76
CA GLU A 174 17.70 -26.00 8.40
C GLU A 174 16.82 -26.67 7.32
N ASP A 175 15.83 -27.47 7.73
CA ASP A 175 14.86 -28.05 6.80
C ASP A 175 13.73 -27.03 6.54
N GLN A 176 13.06 -27.17 5.40
CA GLN A 176 11.91 -26.35 5.02
C GLN A 176 10.64 -27.19 5.05
N ILE A 177 9.49 -26.53 5.02
CA ILE A 177 8.18 -27.17 4.89
C ILE A 177 7.63 -26.82 3.51
N LEU A 178 7.34 -27.83 2.71
CA LEU A 178 6.63 -27.69 1.44
C LEU A 178 5.13 -27.71 1.72
N PHE A 179 4.42 -26.70 1.23
CA PHE A 179 2.96 -26.65 1.18
C PHE A 179 2.55 -26.96 -0.24
N ALA A 180 1.68 -27.95 -0.41
CA ALA A 180 1.11 -28.32 -1.70
C ALA A 180 -0.42 -28.36 -1.61
N PRO A 181 -1.16 -27.74 -2.55
CA PRO A 181 -2.61 -27.83 -2.57
C PRO A 181 -3.04 -29.28 -2.83
N VAL A 182 -4.01 -29.75 -2.04
CA VAL A 182 -4.71 -31.02 -2.28
C VAL A 182 -6.10 -30.75 -2.83
N ASP A 183 -6.77 -29.74 -2.27
CA ASP A 183 -7.98 -29.15 -2.83
C ASP A 183 -7.90 -27.63 -2.61
N TYR A 184 -7.53 -26.90 -3.66
CA TYR A 184 -7.29 -25.47 -3.59
C TYR A 184 -8.58 -24.70 -3.23
N TYR A 185 -9.71 -25.06 -3.83
CA TYR A 185 -10.98 -24.36 -3.67
C TYR A 185 -11.63 -24.62 -2.31
N GLU A 186 -11.30 -25.75 -1.66
CA GLU A 186 -11.69 -26.04 -0.27
C GLU A 186 -10.60 -25.66 0.75
N ASN A 187 -9.56 -24.94 0.32
CA ASN A 187 -8.43 -24.48 1.14
C ASN A 187 -7.68 -25.61 1.89
N ILE A 188 -7.53 -26.78 1.27
CA ILE A 188 -6.88 -27.95 1.85
C ILE A 188 -5.45 -28.10 1.33
N TYR A 189 -4.48 -27.99 2.23
CA TYR A 189 -3.05 -28.06 1.93
C TYR A 189 -2.38 -29.24 2.64
N GLN A 190 -1.52 -29.94 1.91
CA GLN A 190 -0.62 -30.94 2.47
C GLN A 190 0.72 -30.30 2.81
N ILE A 191 1.29 -30.67 3.96
CA ILE A 191 2.63 -30.25 4.38
C ILE A 191 3.62 -31.42 4.37
N GLU A 192 4.82 -31.18 3.83
CA GLU A 192 5.90 -32.17 3.75
C GLU A 192 7.26 -31.58 4.17
N PRO A 193 8.14 -32.36 4.81
CA PRO A 193 9.48 -31.91 5.14
C PRO A 193 10.36 -31.90 3.88
N VAL A 194 11.06 -30.78 3.63
CA VAL A 194 12.10 -30.69 2.60
C VAL A 194 13.45 -30.60 3.28
N ARG A 195 14.28 -31.62 3.08
CA ARG A 195 15.54 -31.72 3.83
C ARG A 195 16.58 -30.77 3.29
N ARG A 196 17.46 -30.27 4.16
CA ARG A 196 18.65 -29.48 3.74
C ARG A 196 19.44 -30.10 2.58
N LYS A 197 19.56 -31.44 2.55
CA LYS A 197 20.25 -32.15 1.46
C LYS A 197 19.49 -32.07 0.13
N GLU A 198 18.16 -32.13 0.18
CA GLU A 198 17.29 -32.00 -0.99
C GLU A 198 17.29 -30.57 -1.51
N ILE A 199 17.22 -29.59 -0.60
CA ILE A 199 17.37 -28.16 -0.92
C ILE A 199 18.71 -27.93 -1.64
N ALA A 200 19.82 -28.42 -1.07
CA ALA A 200 21.14 -28.29 -1.67
C ALA A 200 21.25 -28.97 -3.04
N ALA A 201 20.53 -30.08 -3.27
CA ALA A 201 20.50 -30.76 -4.56
C ALA A 201 19.71 -29.98 -5.62
N GLN A 202 18.77 -29.11 -5.21
CA GLN A 202 17.94 -28.29 -6.07
C GLN A 202 18.44 -26.85 -6.21
N GLN A 203 19.63 -26.53 -5.68
CA GLN A 203 20.15 -25.16 -5.61
C GLN A 203 20.12 -24.42 -6.95
N LEU A 204 20.43 -25.09 -8.06
CA LEU A 204 20.40 -24.47 -9.39
C LEU A 204 18.99 -24.11 -9.85
N LEU A 205 17.99 -24.94 -9.52
CA LEU A 205 16.59 -24.66 -9.85
C LEU A 205 16.05 -23.53 -8.97
N ILE A 206 16.43 -23.53 -7.69
CA ILE A 206 16.11 -22.46 -6.74
C ILE A 206 16.67 -21.13 -7.23
N GLN A 207 17.97 -21.07 -7.56
CA GLN A 207 18.59 -19.86 -8.10
C GLN A 207 17.91 -19.38 -9.38
N ARG A 208 17.54 -20.31 -10.27
CA ARG A 208 16.85 -19.95 -11.51
C ARG A 208 15.46 -19.37 -11.25
N ARG A 209 14.67 -19.95 -10.35
CA ARG A 209 13.34 -19.43 -10.02
C ARG A 209 13.43 -18.10 -9.29
N ASP A 210 14.39 -17.96 -8.38
CA ASP A 210 14.60 -16.71 -7.66
C ASP A 210 15.02 -15.58 -8.62
N GLU A 211 15.92 -15.84 -9.58
CA GLU A 211 16.27 -14.89 -10.66
C GLU A 211 15.05 -14.52 -11.52
N LEU A 212 14.29 -15.51 -11.99
CA LEU A 212 13.10 -15.26 -12.80
C LEU A 212 12.05 -14.44 -12.04
N LEU A 213 11.81 -14.75 -10.76
CA LEU A 213 10.81 -14.07 -9.97
C LEU A 213 11.24 -12.63 -9.67
N THR A 214 12.50 -12.40 -9.34
CA THR A 214 13.01 -11.03 -9.14
C THR A 214 12.86 -10.21 -10.42
N ASN A 215 13.28 -10.73 -11.58
CA ASN A 215 13.12 -10.02 -12.85
C ASN A 215 11.65 -9.71 -13.16
N SER A 216 10.73 -10.64 -12.89
CA SER A 216 9.30 -10.39 -13.12
C SER A 216 8.70 -9.40 -12.11
N ILE A 217 9.25 -9.31 -10.89
CA ILE A 217 8.89 -8.22 -9.96
C ILE A 217 9.37 -6.89 -10.53
N GLU A 218 10.60 -6.81 -11.04
CA GLU A 218 11.13 -5.58 -11.65
C GLU A 218 10.30 -5.13 -12.84
N GLU A 219 9.94 -6.04 -13.76
CA GLU A 219 9.07 -5.74 -14.90
C GLU A 219 7.71 -5.19 -14.46
N VAL A 220 7.07 -5.81 -13.46
CA VAL A 220 5.80 -5.31 -12.89
C VAL A 220 5.95 -3.90 -12.34
N LEU A 221 7.04 -3.61 -11.63
CA LEU A 221 7.29 -2.29 -11.04
C LEU A 221 7.63 -1.22 -12.07
N LEU A 222 8.21 -1.59 -13.21
CA LEU A 222 8.56 -0.66 -14.30
C LEU A 222 7.37 -0.34 -15.21
N ASP A 223 6.44 -1.28 -15.39
CA ASP A 223 5.30 -1.13 -16.29
C ASP A 223 4.09 -0.41 -15.64
N ILE A 224 4.11 -0.22 -14.32
CA ILE A 224 2.99 0.37 -13.56
C ILE A 224 3.44 1.66 -12.89
N ASP A 225 2.89 2.79 -13.34
CA ASP A 225 3.16 4.12 -12.75
C ASP A 225 2.60 4.27 -11.31
N GLU A 226 1.69 3.38 -10.90
CA GLU A 226 1.04 3.39 -9.59
C GLU A 226 1.68 2.41 -8.59
N VAL A 227 1.80 2.84 -7.33
CA VAL A 227 2.26 1.96 -6.25
C VAL A 227 1.17 0.94 -5.91
N ILE A 228 1.39 -0.33 -6.26
CA ILE A 228 0.50 -1.43 -5.94
C ILE A 228 0.92 -2.20 -4.67
N PRO A 229 -0.02 -2.79 -3.91
CA PRO A 229 0.27 -3.65 -2.76
C PRO A 229 1.17 -4.85 -3.10
N ALA A 230 2.02 -5.24 -2.14
CA ALA A 230 2.98 -6.32 -2.28
C ALA A 230 2.37 -7.67 -2.69
N ASP A 231 1.16 -7.98 -2.21
CA ASP A 231 0.47 -9.22 -2.58
C ASP A 231 0.07 -9.24 -4.06
N ILE A 232 -0.31 -8.08 -4.61
CA ILE A 232 -0.66 -7.89 -6.02
C ILE A 232 0.61 -7.92 -6.85
N THR A 233 1.66 -7.21 -6.44
CA THR A 233 2.98 -7.24 -7.12
C THR A 233 3.48 -8.67 -7.26
N LEU A 234 3.43 -9.46 -6.17
CA LEU A 234 3.85 -10.85 -6.18
C LEU A 234 2.96 -11.71 -7.07
N PHE A 235 1.64 -11.58 -6.98
CA PHE A 235 0.72 -12.29 -7.87
C PHE A 235 1.01 -11.99 -9.34
N TRP A 236 1.13 -10.72 -9.70
CA TRP A 236 1.40 -10.29 -11.07
C TRP A 236 2.77 -10.73 -11.55
N ALA A 237 3.80 -10.72 -10.71
CA ALA A 237 5.11 -11.25 -11.07
C ALA A 237 5.06 -12.75 -11.45
N PHE A 238 4.25 -13.55 -10.75
CA PHE A 238 4.03 -14.95 -11.16
C PHE A 238 3.17 -15.08 -12.43
N ALA A 239 2.19 -14.20 -12.61
CA ALA A 239 1.25 -14.27 -13.73
C ALA A 239 1.83 -13.75 -15.06
N LEU A 240 2.69 -12.74 -14.99
CA LEU A 240 3.30 -12.08 -16.15
C LEU A 240 4.69 -12.64 -16.48
N GLY A 241 5.36 -13.25 -15.49
CA GLY A 241 6.69 -13.82 -15.64
C GLY A 241 6.77 -15.13 -16.44
N ASP A 242 7.92 -15.80 -16.34
CA ASP A 242 8.14 -17.10 -17.02
C ASP A 242 7.08 -18.12 -16.56
N PRO A 243 6.33 -18.78 -17.47
CA PRO A 243 5.28 -19.73 -17.11
C PRO A 243 5.72 -20.92 -16.24
N LYS A 244 7.03 -21.17 -16.14
CA LYS A 244 7.59 -22.22 -15.26
C LYS A 244 7.79 -21.76 -13.82
N LEU A 245 7.67 -20.47 -13.53
CA LEU A 245 7.83 -19.92 -12.18
C LEU A 245 7.04 -20.69 -11.11
N PRO A 246 5.76 -21.05 -11.33
CA PRO A 246 4.98 -21.78 -10.33
C PRO A 246 5.43 -23.24 -10.13
N GLU A 247 6.06 -23.84 -11.15
CA GLU A 247 6.52 -25.25 -11.11
C GLU A 247 7.89 -25.42 -10.44
N LEU A 248 8.72 -24.38 -10.41
CA LEU A 248 10.09 -24.46 -9.94
C LEU A 248 10.17 -24.31 -8.41
N PRO A 249 11.01 -25.12 -7.73
CA PRO A 249 11.27 -24.90 -6.32
C PRO A 249 12.02 -23.58 -6.13
N GLY A 250 11.75 -22.86 -5.05
CA GLY A 250 12.50 -21.65 -4.75
C GLY A 250 12.63 -21.32 -3.29
N THR A 251 13.31 -20.21 -3.05
CA THR A 251 13.47 -19.65 -1.72
C THR A 251 12.10 -19.17 -1.20
N PRO A 252 11.77 -19.41 0.08
CA PRO A 252 10.58 -18.81 0.68
C PRO A 252 10.56 -17.29 0.46
N LEU A 253 9.40 -16.72 0.17
CA LEU A 253 9.29 -15.33 -0.32
C LEU A 253 9.87 -14.29 0.65
N GLY A 254 9.59 -14.41 1.96
CA GLY A 254 10.16 -13.49 2.96
C GLY A 254 11.70 -13.43 2.91
N PRO A 255 12.40 -14.57 3.05
CA PRO A 255 13.85 -14.64 2.83
C PRO A 255 14.34 -14.15 1.47
N LEU A 256 13.62 -14.42 0.38
CA LEU A 256 13.98 -13.94 -0.96
C LEU A 256 13.97 -12.40 -1.01
N LEU A 257 12.85 -11.79 -0.60
CA LEU A 257 12.69 -10.33 -0.60
C LEU A 257 13.70 -9.65 0.33
N ASN A 258 13.90 -10.19 1.53
CA ASN A 258 14.85 -9.63 2.50
C ASN A 258 16.32 -9.78 2.08
N ALA A 259 16.64 -10.78 1.26
CA ALA A 259 17.99 -11.00 0.75
C ALA A 259 18.27 -10.22 -0.55
N SER A 260 17.25 -9.61 -1.16
CA SER A 260 17.40 -8.87 -2.40
C SER A 260 18.30 -7.64 -2.22
N GLU A 261 19.25 -7.48 -3.14
CA GLU A 261 20.09 -6.29 -3.20
C GLU A 261 19.35 -5.11 -3.84
N ASP A 262 18.35 -5.38 -4.68
CA ASP A 262 17.68 -4.39 -5.52
C ASP A 262 16.26 -4.04 -5.04
N LEU A 263 15.61 -4.93 -4.29
CA LEU A 263 14.24 -4.73 -3.80
C LEU A 263 14.20 -4.29 -2.34
N GLN A 264 13.20 -3.47 -1.99
CA GLN A 264 12.86 -3.12 -0.62
C GLN A 264 11.36 -3.19 -0.37
N ILE A 265 11.00 -3.38 0.90
CA ILE A 265 9.62 -3.34 1.37
C ILE A 265 9.41 -2.04 2.13
N PHE A 266 8.38 -1.29 1.78
CA PHE A 266 7.93 -0.14 2.57
C PHE A 266 6.46 -0.29 2.94
N PHE A 267 6.02 0.49 3.92
CA PHE A 267 4.66 0.45 4.45
C PHE A 267 4.00 1.81 4.28
N ASP A 268 2.84 1.84 3.63
CA ASP A 268 2.02 3.05 3.47
C ASP A 268 0.54 2.74 3.66
N ALA A 269 -0.17 3.63 4.36
CA ALA A 269 -1.61 3.55 4.60
C ALA A 269 -2.15 2.19 5.09
N GLY A 270 -1.32 1.38 5.78
CA GLY A 270 -1.68 0.04 6.26
C GLY A 270 -1.40 -1.09 5.25
N PHE A 271 -0.89 -0.79 4.07
CA PHE A 271 -0.41 -1.74 3.08
C PHE A 271 1.11 -1.88 3.16
N ALA A 272 1.61 -3.05 2.76
CA ALA A 272 3.00 -3.25 2.42
C ALA A 272 3.14 -3.18 0.90
N HIS A 273 4.24 -2.61 0.44
CA HIS A 273 4.57 -2.42 -0.97
C HIS A 273 5.98 -2.91 -1.24
N ILE A 274 6.21 -3.46 -2.44
CA ILE A 274 7.54 -3.81 -2.94
C ILE A 274 7.94 -2.72 -3.91
N GLN A 275 9.17 -2.23 -3.82
CA GLN A 275 9.72 -1.26 -4.76
C GLN A 275 11.21 -1.50 -4.98
N MET A 276 11.75 -0.89 -6.04
CA MET A 276 13.19 -0.83 -6.26
C MET A 276 13.87 0.01 -5.17
N LYS A 277 15.10 -0.32 -4.80
CA LYS A 277 15.86 0.45 -3.79
C LYS A 277 16.23 1.84 -4.26
N ASP A 278 16.58 1.96 -5.53
CA ASP A 278 16.88 3.18 -6.25
C ASP A 278 15.63 3.93 -6.74
N TYR A 279 14.42 3.39 -6.51
CA TYR A 279 13.15 4.05 -6.91
C TYR A 279 13.10 5.53 -6.52
N TYR A 280 13.61 5.89 -5.34
CA TYR A 280 13.60 7.29 -4.90
C TYR A 280 14.65 8.15 -5.60
N ASP A 281 15.80 7.57 -5.94
CA ASP A 281 16.84 8.26 -6.70
C ASP A 281 16.33 8.49 -8.14
N GLU A 282 15.70 7.50 -8.76
CA GLU A 282 15.08 7.62 -10.08
C GLU A 282 13.90 8.61 -10.09
N LEU A 283 13.04 8.57 -9.07
CA LEU A 283 11.95 9.53 -8.91
C LEU A 283 12.48 10.95 -8.75
N PHE A 284 13.59 11.12 -8.02
CA PHE A 284 14.23 12.41 -7.85
C PHE A 284 14.85 12.91 -9.16
N ASP A 285 15.59 12.06 -9.88
CA ASP A 285 16.19 12.40 -11.17
C ASP A 285 15.10 12.80 -12.17
N SER A 286 14.01 12.04 -12.24
CA SER A 286 12.84 12.38 -13.07
C SER A 286 12.20 13.71 -12.66
N ALA A 287 12.01 13.94 -11.35
CA ALA A 287 11.46 15.21 -10.86
C ALA A 287 12.39 16.40 -11.17
N MET A 288 13.71 16.19 -11.14
CA MET A 288 14.69 17.19 -11.51
C MET A 288 14.67 17.50 -13.00
N GLU A 289 14.60 16.49 -13.86
CA GLU A 289 14.42 16.65 -15.30
C GLU A 289 13.14 17.42 -15.63
N ASP A 290 12.03 17.08 -14.97
CA ASP A 290 10.75 17.77 -15.10
C ASP A 290 10.84 19.23 -14.64
N MET A 291 11.54 19.49 -13.53
CA MET A 291 11.79 20.84 -13.04
C MET A 291 12.61 21.68 -14.04
N GLU A 292 13.64 21.10 -14.66
CA GLU A 292 14.44 21.78 -15.68
C GLU A 292 13.66 22.04 -16.97
N ALA A 293 12.74 21.13 -17.33
CA ALA A 293 11.89 21.23 -18.51
C ALA A 293 10.71 22.21 -18.31
N MET A 294 10.33 22.51 -17.07
CA MET A 294 9.20 23.38 -16.77
C MET A 294 9.47 24.86 -17.08
N SER A 295 8.65 25.43 -17.98
CA SER A 295 8.63 26.89 -18.22
C SER A 295 7.55 27.58 -17.37
N PRO A 296 7.80 28.80 -16.85
CA PRO A 296 6.77 29.67 -16.27
C PRO A 296 5.55 29.91 -17.19
N GLU A 297 5.70 29.75 -18.52
CA GLU A 297 4.59 29.86 -19.47
C GLU A 297 3.62 28.67 -19.41
N ASP A 298 4.05 27.53 -18.91
CA ASP A 298 3.22 26.34 -18.75
C ASP A 298 2.35 26.35 -17.48
N MET A 299 2.62 27.28 -16.56
CA MET A 299 1.93 27.44 -15.28
C MET A 299 0.57 28.15 -15.39
N GLY A 300 -0.33 27.89 -14.44
CA GLY A 300 -1.68 28.45 -14.41
C GLY A 300 -2.65 27.72 -15.35
N LYS A 301 -2.40 26.44 -15.65
CA LYS A 301 -3.35 25.54 -16.33
C LYS A 301 -4.38 25.02 -15.32
N ALA A 302 -3.93 24.69 -14.11
CA ALA A 302 -4.76 24.27 -12.99
C ALA A 302 -5.75 25.36 -12.56
N LYS A 303 -6.93 24.92 -12.12
CA LYS A 303 -8.04 25.79 -11.68
C LYS A 303 -8.55 25.48 -10.29
N ASP A 304 -8.22 24.31 -9.75
CA ASP A 304 -8.47 23.91 -8.37
C ASP A 304 -7.22 24.14 -7.52
N LEU A 305 -7.39 24.13 -6.19
CA LEU A 305 -6.28 24.37 -5.27
C LEU A 305 -5.24 23.25 -5.31
N ASP A 306 -5.64 22.00 -5.52
CA ASP A 306 -4.71 20.86 -5.55
C ASP A 306 -3.72 20.99 -6.72
N GLY A 307 -4.24 21.15 -7.94
CA GLY A 307 -3.39 21.32 -9.12
C GLY A 307 -2.55 22.60 -9.04
N ILE A 308 -3.05 23.67 -8.41
CA ILE A 308 -2.27 24.89 -8.22
C ILE A 308 -1.14 24.69 -7.20
N PHE A 309 -1.38 23.98 -6.09
CA PHE A 309 -0.30 23.67 -5.14
C PHE A 309 0.75 22.77 -5.78
N ARG A 310 0.34 21.82 -6.63
CA ARG A 310 1.25 20.98 -7.42
C ARG A 310 2.10 21.81 -8.38
N GLU A 311 1.49 22.72 -9.16
CA GLU A 311 2.23 23.66 -10.02
C GLU A 311 3.21 24.56 -9.23
N LEU A 312 2.94 24.80 -7.94
CA LEU A 312 3.79 25.61 -7.05
C LEU A 312 4.85 24.80 -6.30
N GLY A 313 4.90 23.47 -6.47
CA GLY A 313 5.75 22.59 -5.66
C GLY A 313 5.44 22.67 -4.16
N SER A 314 4.18 22.93 -3.79
CA SER A 314 3.77 23.13 -2.39
C SER A 314 3.26 21.84 -1.76
N SER A 315 3.78 21.47 -0.59
CA SER A 315 3.27 20.35 0.22
C SER A 315 2.01 20.70 1.03
N PHE A 316 1.43 21.89 0.82
CA PHE A 316 0.12 22.22 1.37
C PHE A 316 -0.98 21.65 0.47
N THR A 317 -2.06 21.23 1.12
CA THR A 317 -3.22 20.60 0.47
C THR A 317 -4.48 21.47 0.63
N PRO A 318 -5.51 21.31 -0.21
CA PRO A 318 -6.82 21.92 0.01
C PRO A 318 -7.41 21.59 1.39
N GLU A 319 -7.17 20.38 1.90
CA GLU A 319 -7.59 19.88 3.21
C GLU A 319 -7.01 20.74 4.33
N PHE A 320 -5.73 21.12 4.24
CA PHE A 320 -5.10 22.04 5.19
C PHE A 320 -5.77 23.43 5.17
N VAL A 321 -6.05 23.97 3.99
CA VAL A 321 -6.72 25.28 3.84
C VAL A 321 -8.12 25.24 4.44
N ASN A 322 -8.89 24.20 4.13
CA ASN A 322 -10.22 23.95 4.70
C ASN A 322 -10.15 23.89 6.23
N ALA A 323 -9.29 23.02 6.77
CA ALA A 323 -9.09 22.85 8.21
C ALA A 323 -8.72 24.17 8.91
N LYS A 324 -7.89 25.01 8.28
CA LYS A 324 -7.55 26.34 8.79
C LYS A 324 -8.73 27.29 8.85
N PHE A 325 -9.56 27.34 7.81
CA PHE A 325 -10.78 28.15 7.81
C PHE A 325 -11.77 27.67 8.87
N VAL A 326 -11.97 26.36 8.99
CA VAL A 326 -12.80 25.76 10.05
C VAL A 326 -12.30 26.17 11.43
N LEU A 327 -10.99 26.08 11.69
CA LEU A 327 -10.40 26.50 12.96
C LEU A 327 -10.66 27.99 13.25
N GLN A 328 -10.42 28.87 12.27
CA GLN A 328 -10.65 30.31 12.43
C GLN A 328 -12.12 30.65 12.71
N LEU A 329 -13.07 29.98 12.06
CA LEU A 329 -14.50 30.16 12.34
C LEU A 329 -14.87 29.75 13.78
N HIS A 330 -14.23 28.73 14.34
CA HIS A 330 -14.46 28.33 15.73
C HIS A 330 -13.78 29.25 16.74
N GLU A 331 -12.55 29.68 16.48
CA GLU A 331 -11.80 30.55 17.40
C GLU A 331 -12.26 32.01 17.34
N ARG A 332 -12.65 32.51 16.16
CA ARG A 332 -12.83 33.95 15.89
C ARG A 332 -14.13 34.31 15.17
N GLN A 333 -14.93 33.33 14.74
CA GLN A 333 -16.20 33.52 14.00
C GLN A 333 -16.05 34.23 12.65
N GLN A 334 -14.83 34.34 12.12
CA GLN A 334 -14.56 34.93 10.83
C GLN A 334 -13.33 34.26 10.20
N ILE A 335 -13.30 34.20 8.87
CA ILE A 335 -12.14 33.76 8.10
C ILE A 335 -11.25 34.96 7.82
N ASP A 336 -9.97 34.84 8.15
CA ASP A 336 -8.91 35.77 7.76
C ASP A 336 -8.06 35.11 6.67
N THR A 337 -8.40 35.41 5.42
CA THR A 337 -7.72 34.87 4.23
C THR A 337 -6.27 35.31 4.14
N ALA A 338 -5.94 36.51 4.60
CA ALA A 338 -4.58 37.03 4.55
C ALA A 338 -3.66 36.27 5.52
N GLU A 339 -4.15 35.91 6.71
CA GLU A 339 -3.41 35.07 7.66
C GLU A 339 -3.08 33.70 7.03
N VAL A 340 -4.06 33.06 6.38
CA VAL A 340 -3.85 31.73 5.77
C VAL A 340 -2.88 31.83 4.59
N ILE A 341 -3.00 32.83 3.72
CA ILE A 341 -2.04 33.08 2.63
C ILE A 341 -0.63 33.29 3.18
N ASN A 342 -0.48 34.05 4.28
CA ASN A 342 0.82 34.25 4.91
C ASN A 342 1.43 32.95 5.46
N ILE A 343 0.62 32.01 5.94
CA ILE A 343 1.10 30.68 6.36
C ILE A 343 1.59 29.89 5.14
N LEU A 344 0.81 29.91 4.06
CA LEU A 344 1.09 29.18 2.82
C LEU A 344 2.36 29.65 2.13
N PHE A 345 2.65 30.96 2.11
CA PHE A 345 3.74 31.51 1.31
C PHE A 345 4.84 32.26 2.09
N LYS A 346 4.62 32.57 3.37
CA LYS A 346 5.36 33.58 4.16
C LYS A 346 5.14 35.00 3.62
N SER A 347 5.19 36.00 4.49
CA SER A 347 5.03 37.40 4.07
C SER A 347 6.23 37.88 3.26
N GLY A 348 6.00 38.50 2.10
CA GLY A 348 7.04 39.17 1.31
C GLY A 348 7.66 38.33 0.19
N THR A 349 7.16 37.13 -0.06
CA THR A 349 7.49 36.30 -1.23
C THR A 349 6.46 36.53 -2.34
N GLU A 350 6.89 36.46 -3.59
CA GLU A 350 6.00 36.39 -4.76
C GLU A 350 5.93 34.92 -5.17
N PRO A 351 4.92 34.15 -4.70
CA PRO A 351 4.93 32.69 -4.82
C PRO A 351 4.53 32.21 -6.21
N PHE A 352 3.89 33.05 -7.03
CA PHE A 352 3.32 32.64 -8.30
C PHE A 352 4.29 32.90 -9.46
N TYR A 353 4.42 31.93 -10.36
CA TYR A 353 5.25 32.07 -11.55
C TYR A 353 4.67 33.05 -12.57
N ASN A 354 3.34 33.20 -12.60
CA ASN A 354 2.67 34.14 -13.48
C ASN A 354 1.31 34.63 -12.93
N LYS A 355 0.79 35.72 -13.52
CA LYS A 355 -0.48 36.35 -13.12
C LYS A 355 -1.71 35.47 -13.32
N LYS A 356 -1.66 34.50 -14.23
CA LYS A 356 -2.79 33.60 -14.50
C LYS A 356 -2.93 32.60 -13.36
N GLN A 357 -1.81 32.04 -12.90
CA GLN A 357 -1.75 31.18 -11.72
C GLN A 357 -2.21 31.92 -10.46
N GLU A 358 -1.71 33.12 -10.21
CA GLU A 358 -2.16 33.98 -9.09
C GLU A 358 -3.68 34.20 -9.11
N LYS A 359 -4.24 34.54 -10.28
CA LYS A 359 -5.68 34.74 -10.44
C LYS A 359 -6.48 33.46 -10.18
N ASN A 360 -6.02 32.32 -10.70
CA ASN A 360 -6.68 31.04 -10.48
C ASN A 360 -6.64 30.65 -9.00
N PHE A 361 -5.50 30.87 -8.33
CA PHE A 361 -5.34 30.61 -6.91
C PHE A 361 -6.35 31.42 -6.09
N HIS A 362 -6.37 32.74 -6.26
CA HIS A 362 -7.30 33.58 -5.49
C HIS A 362 -8.75 33.24 -5.77
N LYS A 363 -9.10 32.82 -6.99
CA LYS A 363 -10.45 32.37 -7.31
C LYS A 363 -10.78 31.10 -6.51
N ALA A 364 -10.00 30.03 -6.66
CA ALA A 364 -10.27 28.75 -6.00
C ALA A 364 -10.22 28.87 -4.47
N PHE A 365 -9.26 29.64 -3.94
CA PHE A 365 -9.09 29.90 -2.52
C PHE A 365 -10.30 30.61 -1.90
N ASN A 366 -10.81 31.65 -2.58
CA ASN A 366 -11.99 32.38 -2.10
C ASN A 366 -13.27 31.54 -2.25
N GLU A 367 -13.41 30.77 -3.32
CA GLU A 367 -14.53 29.83 -3.50
C GLU A 367 -14.57 28.79 -2.37
N LEU A 368 -13.41 28.26 -1.96
CA LEU A 368 -13.31 27.38 -0.79
C LEU A 368 -13.69 28.11 0.50
N ALA A 369 -13.17 29.32 0.74
CA ALA A 369 -13.50 30.12 1.92
C ALA A 369 -15.01 30.39 2.06
N GLU A 370 -15.67 30.75 0.95
CA GLU A 370 -17.12 30.96 0.90
C GLU A 370 -17.90 29.67 1.20
N THR A 371 -17.45 28.55 0.63
CA THR A 371 -18.06 27.23 0.85
C THR A 371 -17.95 26.83 2.32
N VAL A 372 -16.76 26.91 2.91
CA VAL A 372 -16.53 26.58 4.31
C VAL A 372 -17.33 27.49 5.24
N ALA A 373 -17.34 28.81 4.99
CA ALA A 373 -18.13 29.76 5.79
C ALA A 373 -19.63 29.43 5.77
N LYS A 374 -20.16 29.01 4.62
CA LYS A 374 -21.55 28.59 4.47
C LYS A 374 -21.83 27.29 5.23
N ASP A 375 -20.99 26.28 5.07
CA ASP A 375 -21.18 24.97 5.68
C ASP A 375 -21.05 25.00 7.21
N TRP A 376 -20.20 25.90 7.72
CA TRP A 376 -19.91 26.07 9.14
C TRP A 376 -20.66 27.22 9.81
N ALA A 377 -21.59 27.87 9.09
CA ALA A 377 -22.43 28.94 9.63
C ALA A 377 -23.19 28.50 10.89
N THR A 378 -23.67 27.25 10.90
CA THR A 378 -24.48 26.69 12.01
C THR A 378 -23.86 25.46 12.67
N LYS A 379 -22.80 24.87 12.12
CA LYS A 379 -22.12 23.70 12.67
C LYS A 379 -21.11 24.10 13.74
N ARG A 380 -20.88 23.24 14.72
CA ARG A 380 -19.88 23.43 15.77
C ARG A 380 -19.15 22.13 16.07
N LEU A 381 -17.83 22.18 16.09
CA LEU A 381 -16.96 21.09 16.49
C LEU A 381 -17.05 20.88 18.00
N PRO A 382 -17.14 19.62 18.48
CA PRO A 382 -16.89 19.30 19.87
C PRO A 382 -15.49 19.74 20.29
N MET A 383 -15.33 20.21 21.53
CA MET A 383 -14.03 20.69 22.05
C MET A 383 -12.87 19.70 21.88
N PRO A 384 -13.04 18.38 22.10
CA PRO A 384 -11.97 17.41 21.84
C PRO A 384 -11.52 17.38 20.37
N VAL A 385 -12.48 17.43 19.44
CA VAL A 385 -12.23 17.43 17.99
C VAL A 385 -11.54 18.74 17.58
N LEU A 386 -11.99 19.88 18.11
CA LEU A 386 -11.37 21.18 17.86
C LEU A 386 -9.92 21.23 18.38
N SER A 387 -9.66 20.68 19.57
CA SER A 387 -8.30 20.58 20.11
C SER A 387 -7.41 19.68 19.26
N MET A 388 -7.96 18.59 18.73
CA MET A 388 -7.23 17.69 17.84
C MET A 388 -6.90 18.36 16.52
N LEU A 389 -7.88 19.00 15.87
CA LEU A 389 -7.72 19.77 14.65
C LEU A 389 -6.58 20.79 14.78
N LYS A 390 -6.56 21.54 15.90
CA LYS A 390 -5.50 22.50 16.19
C LYS A 390 -4.12 21.87 16.29
N LYS A 391 -4.00 20.71 16.97
CA LYS A 391 -2.74 19.96 17.08
C LYS A 391 -2.27 19.46 15.71
N THR A 392 -3.15 18.85 14.93
CA THR A 392 -2.84 18.33 13.59
C THR A 392 -2.39 19.45 12.66
N ILE A 393 -3.09 20.58 12.64
CA ILE A 393 -2.70 21.77 11.88
C ILE A 393 -1.32 22.28 12.29
N GLN A 394 -1.05 22.36 13.60
CA GLN A 394 0.26 22.81 14.09
C GLN A 394 1.38 21.86 13.66
N PHE A 395 1.11 20.55 13.67
CA PHE A 395 2.07 19.55 13.26
C PHE A 395 2.34 19.62 11.74
N LYS A 396 1.32 19.76 10.88
CA LYS A 396 1.53 19.98 9.43
C LYS A 396 2.35 21.24 9.14
N ILE A 397 2.15 22.32 9.90
CA ILE A 397 3.00 23.53 9.79
C ILE A 397 4.44 23.25 10.19
N GLU A 398 4.66 22.45 11.24
CA GLU A 398 6.00 22.07 11.70
C GLU A 398 6.72 21.19 10.66
N PHE A 399 5.99 20.26 10.04
CA PHE A 399 6.44 19.40 8.96
C PHE A 399 6.89 20.21 7.73
N ILE A 400 6.03 21.08 7.22
CA ILE A 400 6.38 21.98 6.11
C ILE A 400 7.48 22.97 6.50
N GLY A 401 7.57 23.31 7.79
CA GLY A 401 8.67 24.06 8.36
C GLY A 401 10.02 23.36 8.19
N LEU A 402 10.08 22.04 8.36
CA LEU A 402 11.26 21.22 8.08
C LEU A 402 11.61 21.25 6.58
N LEU A 403 10.64 21.00 5.70
CA LEU A 403 10.89 21.00 4.24
C LEU A 403 11.49 22.33 3.76
N ARG A 404 10.94 23.45 4.26
CA ARG A 404 11.47 24.80 3.99
C ARG A 404 12.86 25.05 4.60
N GLU A 405 13.17 24.40 5.71
CA GLU A 405 14.48 24.51 6.36
C GLU A 405 15.53 23.73 5.58
N ILE A 406 15.16 22.55 5.07
CA ILE A 406 15.98 21.74 4.15
C ILE A 406 16.25 22.55 2.88
N ASP A 407 15.21 23.00 2.19
CA ASP A 407 15.32 23.83 0.97
C ASP A 407 16.26 25.03 1.16
N HIS A 408 16.23 25.67 2.33
CA HIS A 408 17.11 26.81 2.61
C HIS A 408 18.57 26.42 2.91
N ARG A 409 18.82 25.23 3.45
CA ARG A 409 20.16 24.73 3.81
C ARG A 409 20.82 23.97 2.65
N LEU A 410 20.02 23.45 1.74
CA LEU A 410 20.43 22.66 0.60
C LEU A 410 21.27 23.51 -0.37
N THR A 411 22.57 23.21 -0.46
CA THR A 411 23.48 23.88 -1.41
C THR A 411 23.58 23.16 -2.75
N SER A 412 23.43 21.83 -2.72
CA SER A 412 23.37 20.96 -3.89
C SER A 412 22.28 19.91 -3.63
N PRO A 413 21.21 19.87 -4.43
CA PRO A 413 20.17 18.85 -4.29
C PRO A 413 20.72 17.43 -4.42
N GLU A 414 21.70 17.21 -5.31
CA GLU A 414 22.35 15.92 -5.56
C GLU A 414 23.08 15.34 -4.34
N ASP A 415 23.43 16.17 -3.34
CA ASP A 415 24.17 15.74 -2.15
C ASP A 415 23.23 15.34 -0.98
N PHE A 416 21.91 15.48 -1.14
CA PHE A 416 20.95 15.21 -0.08
C PHE A 416 20.33 13.81 -0.22
N ASP A 417 20.36 13.06 0.88
CA ASP A 417 19.73 11.75 0.95
C ASP A 417 18.21 11.89 1.09
N PHE A 418 17.51 11.89 -0.05
CA PHE A 418 16.06 12.03 -0.12
C PHE A 418 15.31 10.85 0.52
N SER A 419 15.94 9.68 0.65
CA SER A 419 15.33 8.53 1.33
C SER A 419 14.93 8.88 2.78
N MET A 420 15.68 9.80 3.42
CA MET A 420 15.37 10.30 4.76
C MET A 420 14.04 11.07 4.82
N LEU A 421 13.64 11.76 3.75
CA LEU A 421 12.34 12.45 3.68
C LEU A 421 11.19 11.51 3.37
N MET A 422 11.43 10.44 2.63
CA MET A 422 10.39 9.48 2.27
C MET A 422 9.90 8.69 3.48
N HIS A 423 10.77 8.44 4.46
CA HIS A 423 10.36 7.94 5.78
C HIS A 423 9.33 8.83 6.51
N LEU A 424 9.24 10.11 6.12
CA LEU A 424 8.27 11.06 6.67
C LEU A 424 6.99 11.18 5.84
N GLN A 425 6.91 10.60 4.64
CA GLN A 425 5.71 10.64 3.79
C GLN A 425 4.48 10.05 4.48
N PRO A 426 4.53 8.87 5.17
CA PRO A 426 3.36 8.34 5.86
C PRO A 426 2.84 9.28 6.95
N VAL A 427 3.74 10.05 7.58
CA VAL A 427 3.37 11.07 8.57
C VAL A 427 2.60 12.20 7.89
N ASP A 428 3.07 12.67 6.74
CA ASP A 428 2.41 13.76 6.00
C ASP A 428 1.01 13.36 5.50
N MET A 429 0.91 12.16 4.92
CA MET A 429 -0.38 11.60 4.46
C MET A 429 -1.36 11.41 5.61
N MET A 430 -0.90 10.86 6.73
CA MET A 430 -1.71 10.74 7.95
C MET A 430 -2.23 12.11 8.40
N LEU A 431 -1.40 13.16 8.32
CA LEU A 431 -1.83 14.52 8.68
C LEU A 431 -2.94 15.02 7.75
N ASP A 432 -2.82 14.86 6.44
CA ASP A 432 -3.85 15.31 5.49
C ASP A 432 -5.17 14.53 5.66
N GLN A 433 -5.09 13.21 5.84
CA GLN A 433 -6.27 12.38 6.14
C GLN A 433 -6.95 12.80 7.44
N LEU A 434 -6.18 13.08 8.49
CA LEU A 434 -6.71 13.59 9.76
C LEU A 434 -7.35 14.97 9.59
N LEU A 435 -6.74 15.87 8.81
CA LEU A 435 -7.30 17.20 8.53
C LEU A 435 -8.66 17.07 7.83
N ALA A 436 -8.75 16.23 6.79
CA ALA A 436 -10.01 15.95 6.09
C ALA A 436 -11.06 15.34 7.04
N LEU A 437 -10.70 14.31 7.80
CA LEU A 437 -11.60 13.66 8.76
C LEU A 437 -12.15 14.65 9.79
N LEU A 438 -11.28 15.46 10.38
CA LEU A 438 -11.63 16.42 11.44
C LEU A 438 -12.39 17.64 10.90
N ALA A 439 -12.14 18.06 9.65
CA ALA A 439 -12.80 19.20 9.03
C ALA A 439 -14.12 18.84 8.33
N ASP A 440 -14.26 17.65 7.75
CA ASP A 440 -15.42 17.31 6.90
C ASP A 440 -16.36 16.28 7.54
N LYS A 441 -15.82 15.31 8.29
CA LYS A 441 -16.57 14.19 8.89
C LYS A 441 -16.65 14.26 10.42
N SER A 442 -16.46 15.45 10.99
CA SER A 442 -16.43 15.65 12.45
C SER A 442 -17.63 15.13 13.25
N ASN A 443 -18.81 15.02 12.64
CA ASN A 443 -20.02 14.50 13.30
C ASN A 443 -20.00 12.98 13.49
N GLU A 444 -19.06 12.29 12.86
CA GLU A 444 -18.91 10.82 12.87
C GLU A 444 -17.85 10.36 13.89
N ILE A 445 -17.14 11.30 14.54
CA ILE A 445 -16.01 11.00 15.43
C ILE A 445 -16.48 10.95 16.89
N SER A 446 -16.36 9.79 17.53
CA SER A 446 -16.66 9.65 18.95
C SER A 446 -15.53 10.21 19.84
N ASN A 447 -15.83 10.50 21.11
CA ASN A 447 -14.80 10.92 22.07
C ASN A 447 -13.76 9.83 22.34
N GLN A 448 -14.06 8.55 22.11
CA GLN A 448 -13.09 7.47 22.21
C GLN A 448 -12.13 7.49 21.02
N ASP A 449 -12.65 7.72 19.81
CA ASP A 449 -11.84 7.81 18.59
C ASP A 449 -10.84 8.96 18.69
N VAL A 450 -11.26 10.12 19.20
CA VAL A 450 -10.35 11.28 19.42
C VAL A 450 -9.16 10.92 20.32
N LYS A 451 -9.33 10.04 21.33
CA LYS A 451 -8.22 9.60 22.18
C LYS A 451 -7.25 8.68 21.44
N GLY A 452 -7.76 7.77 20.63
CA GLY A 452 -6.95 6.89 19.78
C GLY A 452 -6.12 7.69 18.77
N LEU A 453 -6.78 8.61 18.05
CA LEU A 453 -6.13 9.50 17.08
C LEU A 453 -5.08 10.41 17.75
N ALA A 454 -5.36 10.92 18.96
CA ALA A 454 -4.40 11.73 19.70
C ALA A 454 -3.10 10.97 20.01
N LEU A 455 -3.21 9.69 20.40
CA LEU A 455 -2.04 8.85 20.65
C LEU A 455 -1.24 8.58 19.37
N GLN A 456 -1.94 8.35 18.24
CA GLN A 456 -1.28 8.17 16.94
C GLN A 456 -0.50 9.42 16.53
N VAL A 457 -1.11 10.60 16.64
CA VAL A 457 -0.43 11.87 16.34
C VAL A 457 0.75 12.13 17.27
N GLU A 458 0.66 11.77 18.56
CA GLU A 458 1.78 11.92 19.50
C GLU A 458 2.95 11.00 19.15
N LYS A 459 2.68 9.74 18.75
CA LYS A 459 3.71 8.81 18.27
C LYS A 459 4.35 9.29 16.96
N ALA A 460 3.53 9.68 15.98
CA ALA A 460 4.01 10.19 14.71
C ALA A 460 4.84 11.47 14.88
N ARG A 461 4.45 12.34 15.82
CA ARG A 461 5.22 13.55 16.15
C ARG A 461 6.54 13.25 16.84
N ALA A 462 6.60 12.26 17.73
CA ALA A 462 7.85 11.84 18.34
C ALA A 462 8.83 11.31 17.28
N TYR A 463 8.33 10.43 16.40
CA TYR A 463 9.09 9.92 15.25
C TYR A 463 9.59 11.04 14.33
N PHE A 464 8.70 11.98 13.96
CA PHE A 464 9.08 13.14 13.15
C PHE A 464 10.17 13.99 13.80
N LEU A 465 10.14 14.21 15.11
CA LEU A 465 11.16 15.03 15.79
C LEU A 465 12.53 14.35 15.82
N GLU A 466 12.56 13.03 15.91
CA GLU A 466 13.78 12.23 15.80
C GLU A 466 14.33 12.31 14.37
N ALA A 467 13.52 11.96 13.38
CA ALA A 467 13.90 12.05 11.97
C ALA A 467 14.31 13.47 11.55
N LYS A 468 13.59 14.50 11.99
CA LYS A 468 13.94 15.91 11.76
C LYS A 468 15.35 16.21 12.25
N LYS A 469 15.70 15.74 13.45
CA LYS A 469 17.02 15.98 14.02
C LYS A 469 18.08 15.28 13.19
N ASP A 470 17.86 14.02 12.83
CA ASP A 470 18.81 13.24 12.05
C ASP A 470 19.02 13.85 10.65
N ILE A 471 17.94 14.29 9.98
CA ILE A 471 18.01 14.98 8.68
C ILE A 471 18.86 16.25 8.81
N LEU A 472 18.56 17.11 9.79
CA LEU A 472 19.26 18.39 9.94
C LEU A 472 20.70 18.26 10.46
N ASP A 473 21.04 17.17 11.14
CA ASP A 473 22.40 16.87 11.61
C ASP A 473 23.29 16.28 10.49
N ASN A 474 22.67 15.70 9.45
CA ASN A 474 23.36 15.09 8.29
C ASN A 474 23.44 16.01 7.05
N MET A 475 22.86 17.22 7.12
CA MET A 475 23.01 18.32 6.13
C MET A 475 24.10 19.30 6.55
#